data_AF-A0A7X0SBW9-F1
#
_entry.id   AF-A0A7X0SBW9-F1
#
_cell.length_a   1.000
_cell.length_b   1.000
_cell.length_c   1.000
_cell.angle_alpha   90.00
_cell.angle_beta   90.00
_cell.angle_gamma   90.00
#
_symmetry.space_group_name_H-M   'P 1'
#
loop_
_entity.id
_entity.type
_entity.pdbx_description
1 polymer ?
#
loop_
_entity_poly.entity_id
_entity_poly.type
_entity_poly.pdbx_seq_one_letter_code
_entity_poly.pdbx_strand_id
1 'polypeptide(L)'
;METSCKGIWIPEELCQNEELTVMEKLFVIKINALDGEEGCYASNKYFSEYFKLSRSRCSVIIKSLKDKGYIFIKYSYEKGKNLIERRVIKIKI
;
A
#
# COMPACT_ATOMS: atom_id res chain seq x y z
N MET A 1 13.53 9.18 14.42
CA MET A 1 14.68 8.90 13.55
C MET A 1 14.30 9.31 12.14
N GLU A 2 14.74 10.47 11.69
CA GLU A 2 14.68 10.81 10.27
C GLU A 2 15.72 9.94 9.57
N THR A 3 15.27 8.94 8.83
CA THR A 3 16.13 8.22 7.88
C THR A 3 16.63 9.22 6.84
N SER A 4 17.94 9.23 6.61
CA SER A 4 18.69 10.03 5.61
C SER A 4 18.36 9.64 4.17
N CYS A 5 17.08 9.47 3.86
CA CYS A 5 16.59 9.08 2.56
C CYS A 5 16.66 10.30 1.63
N LYS A 6 17.63 10.30 0.72
CA LYS A 6 17.84 11.41 -0.24
C LYS A 6 16.85 11.39 -1.41
N GLY A 7 16.03 10.36 -1.54
CA GLY A 7 15.07 10.24 -2.63
C GLY A 7 14.27 8.93 -2.57
N ILE A 8 13.31 8.79 -3.47
CA ILE A 8 12.53 7.57 -3.65
C ILE A 8 13.11 6.83 -4.85
N TRP A 9 13.53 5.58 -4.65
CA TRP A 9 13.90 4.71 -5.76
C TRP A 9 12.65 4.09 -6.38
N ILE A 10 12.54 4.17 -7.71
CA ILE A 10 11.42 3.61 -8.50
C ILE A 10 12.03 2.67 -9.55
N PRO A 11 11.65 1.38 -9.60
CA PRO A 11 12.08 0.48 -10.66
C PRO A 11 11.66 0.98 -12.05
N GLU A 12 12.48 0.70 -13.07
CA GLU A 12 12.21 1.14 -14.46
C GLU A 12 10.90 0.56 -14.99
N GLU A 13 10.61 -0.71 -14.70
CA GLU A 13 9.36 -1.37 -15.09
C GLU A 13 8.12 -0.66 -14.50
N LEU A 14 8.25 -0.11 -13.29
CA LEU A 14 7.18 0.66 -12.66
C LEU A 14 7.10 2.08 -13.23
N CYS A 15 8.25 2.70 -13.56
CA CYS A 15 8.30 3.98 -14.26
C CYS A 15 7.56 3.92 -15.60
N GLN A 16 7.84 2.89 -16.40
CA GLN A 16 7.27 2.68 -17.73
C GLN A 16 5.83 2.16 -17.72
N ASN A 17 5.33 1.71 -16.57
CA ASN A 17 3.98 1.19 -16.45
C ASN A 17 2.92 2.26 -16.76
N GLU A 18 2.12 2.06 -17.82
CA GLU A 18 1.07 3.00 -18.23
C GLU A 18 -0.29 2.74 -17.55
N GLU A 19 -0.47 1.57 -16.93
CA GLU A 19 -1.71 1.21 -16.24
C GLU A 19 -1.86 1.93 -14.90
N LEU A 20 -0.73 2.26 -14.26
CA LEU A 20 -0.69 2.90 -12.96
C LEU A 20 -0.50 4.41 -13.08
N THR A 21 -1.32 5.16 -12.34
CA THR A 21 -1.08 6.58 -12.08
C THR A 21 0.19 6.76 -11.25
N VAL A 22 0.80 7.94 -11.33
CA VAL A 22 1.97 8.30 -10.51
C VAL A 22 1.73 8.04 -9.02
N MET A 23 0.54 8.37 -8.51
CA MET A 23 0.20 8.11 -7.12
C MET A 23 0.07 6.62 -6.80
N GLU A 24 -0.47 5.81 -7.70
CA GLU A 24 -0.51 4.36 -7.51
C GLU A 24 0.90 3.76 -7.49
N LYS A 25 1.81 4.21 -8.36
CA LYS A 25 3.23 3.80 -8.35
C LYS A 25 3.88 4.11 -7.00
N LEU A 26 3.69 5.32 -6.49
CA LEU A 26 4.20 5.71 -5.16
C LEU A 26 3.62 4.86 -4.04
N PHE A 27 2.33 4.49 -4.12
CA PHE A 27 1.72 3.56 -3.16
C PHE A 27 2.35 2.17 -3.24
N VAL A 28 2.59 1.63 -4.44
CA VAL A 28 3.27 0.34 -4.62
C VAL A 28 4.65 0.37 -3.96
N ILE A 29 5.48 1.37 -4.26
CA ILE A 29 6.81 1.51 -3.65
C ILE A 29 6.71 1.60 -2.14
N LYS A 30 5.75 2.40 -1.64
CA LYS A 30 5.59 2.61 -0.20
C LYS A 30 5.08 1.36 0.51
N ILE A 31 4.17 0.62 -0.09
CA ILE A 31 3.68 -0.67 0.42
C ILE A 31 4.85 -1.67 0.46
N ASN A 32 5.62 -1.77 -0.63
CA ASN A 32 6.79 -2.63 -0.71
C ASN A 32 7.85 -2.30 0.35
N ALA A 33 8.12 -1.00 0.58
CA ALA A 33 9.05 -0.55 1.61
C ALA A 33 8.56 -0.79 3.05
N LEU A 34 7.26 -1.03 3.24
CA LEU A 34 6.64 -1.38 4.51
C LEU A 34 6.28 -2.87 4.58
N ASP A 35 6.59 -3.63 3.53
CA ASP A 35 6.30 -5.06 3.46
C ASP A 35 7.32 -5.78 4.35
N GLY A 36 6.81 -6.51 5.35
CA GLY A 36 7.61 -7.40 6.21
C GLY A 36 7.40 -8.86 5.81
N GLU A 37 7.70 -9.81 6.70
CA GLU A 37 7.46 -11.24 6.43
C GLU A 37 5.98 -11.55 6.12
N GLU A 38 5.08 -10.87 6.84
CA GLU A 38 3.65 -11.16 6.80
C GLU A 38 2.84 -10.20 5.92
N GLY A 39 3.45 -9.22 5.26
CA GLY A 39 2.73 -8.17 4.54
C GLY A 39 2.86 -6.79 5.15
N CYS A 40 2.33 -5.79 4.44
CA CYS A 40 2.17 -4.43 4.93
C CYS A 40 0.87 -4.27 5.75
N TYR A 41 1.00 -3.82 7.00
CA TYR A 41 -0.12 -3.54 7.91
C TYR A 41 -0.56 -2.07 7.92
N ALA A 42 0.00 -1.23 7.05
CA ALA A 42 -0.26 0.21 7.08
C ALA A 42 -1.75 0.52 6.82
N SER A 43 -2.30 1.36 7.70
CA SER A 43 -3.70 1.79 7.62
C SER A 43 -3.88 2.93 6.61
N ASN A 44 -5.12 3.19 6.20
CA ASN A 44 -5.42 4.37 5.38
C ASN A 44 -5.09 5.69 6.12
N LYS A 45 -5.08 5.68 7.47
CA LYS A 45 -4.63 6.83 8.26
C LYS A 45 -3.14 7.10 8.04
N TYR A 46 -2.31 6.05 8.09
CA TYR A 46 -0.88 6.17 7.81
C TYR A 46 -0.61 6.73 6.42
N PHE A 47 -1.24 6.15 5.38
CA PHE A 47 -1.05 6.63 4.00
C PHE A 47 -1.57 8.06 3.81
N SER A 48 -2.66 8.42 4.47
CA SER A 48 -3.23 9.76 4.46
C SER A 48 -2.25 10.79 5.03
N GLU A 49 -1.62 10.47 6.16
CA GLU A 49 -0.62 11.34 6.81
C GLU A 49 0.68 11.45 6.01
N TYR A 50 1.12 10.35 5.38
CA TYR A 50 2.35 10.29 4.59
C TYR A 50 2.20 11.01 3.25
N PHE A 51 1.18 10.67 2.46
CA PHE A 51 0.95 11.25 1.13
C PHE A 51 0.15 12.55 1.14
N LYS A 52 -0.26 13.04 2.32
CA LYS A 52 -1.12 14.22 2.48
C LYS A 52 -2.41 14.13 1.67
N LEU A 53 -3.02 12.95 1.68
CA LEU A 53 -4.29 12.67 1.01
C LEU A 53 -5.40 12.46 2.04
N SER A 54 -6.66 12.57 1.61
CA SER A 54 -7.78 12.13 2.45
C SER A 54 -7.79 10.59 2.60
N ARG A 55 -8.32 10.09 3.73
CA ARG A 55 -8.48 8.64 3.93
C ARG A 55 -9.35 7.99 2.86
N SER A 56 -10.35 8.70 2.35
CA SER A 56 -11.21 8.24 1.24
C SER A 56 -10.41 8.07 -0.04
N ARG A 57 -9.54 9.03 -0.39
CA ARG A 57 -8.68 8.92 -1.57
C ARG A 57 -7.69 7.76 -1.45
N CYS A 58 -7.08 7.56 -0.28
CA CYS A 58 -6.24 6.38 -0.04
C CYS A 58 -7.01 5.06 -0.25
N SER A 59 -8.26 5.00 0.21
CA SER A 59 -9.12 3.83 0.01
C SER A 59 -9.37 3.54 -1.47
N VAL A 60 -9.66 4.58 -2.27
CA VAL A 60 -9.87 4.45 -3.72
C VAL A 60 -8.59 3.96 -4.41
N ILE A 61 -7.42 4.50 -4.05
CA ILE A 61 -6.14 4.08 -4.63
C ILE A 61 -5.84 2.60 -4.31
N ILE A 62 -5.98 2.19 -3.05
CA ILE A 62 -5.77 0.80 -2.64
C ILE A 62 -6.75 -0.14 -3.35
N LYS A 63 -8.02 0.26 -3.48
CA LYS A 63 -9.01 -0.51 -4.24
C LYS A 63 -8.60 -0.64 -5.71
N SER A 64 -8.20 0.46 -6.35
CA SER A 64 -7.75 0.47 -7.75
C SER A 64 -6.55 -0.47 -7.96
N LEU A 65 -5.55 -0.41 -7.07
CA LEU A 65 -4.39 -1.32 -7.12
C LEU A 65 -4.78 -2.80 -6.99
N LYS A 66 -5.74 -3.10 -6.12
CA LYS A 66 -6.28 -4.46 -5.96
C LYS A 66 -7.00 -4.91 -7.22
N ASP A 67 -7.87 -4.06 -7.75
CA ASP A 67 -8.70 -4.37 -8.92
C ASP A 67 -7.84 -4.55 -10.19
N LYS A 68 -6.74 -3.80 -10.29
CA LYS A 68 -5.70 -3.98 -11.32
C LYS A 68 -4.76 -5.16 -11.06
N GLY A 69 -4.87 -5.82 -9.91
CA GLY A 69 -4.09 -7.01 -9.57
C GLY A 69 -2.67 -6.78 -9.07
N TYR A 70 -2.27 -5.54 -8.75
CA TYR A 70 -0.91 -5.24 -8.25
C TYR A 70 -0.72 -5.59 -6.77
N ILE A 71 -1.82 -5.68 -6.02
CA ILE A 71 -1.81 -6.03 -4.60
C ILE A 71 -2.86 -7.06 -4.23
N PHE A 72 -2.58 -7.82 -3.19
CA PHE A 72 -3.57 -8.64 -2.47
C PHE A 72 -3.91 -8.01 -1.12
N ILE A 73 -5.17 -8.14 -0.73
CA ILE A 73 -5.64 -7.70 0.58
C ILE A 73 -6.21 -8.90 1.32
N LYS A 74 -5.64 -9.21 2.48
CA LYS A 74 -6.14 -10.21 3.42
C LYS A 74 -6.64 -9.52 4.69
N TYR A 75 -7.64 -10.10 5.33
CA TYR A 75 -8.14 -9.65 6.62
C TYR A 75 -7.90 -10.77 7.62
N SER A 76 -7.28 -10.46 8.76
CA SER A 76 -7.30 -11.36 9.92
C SER A 76 -8.47 -11.00 10.81
N TYR A 77 -9.02 -12.00 11.49
CA TYR A 77 -10.16 -11.87 12.37
C TYR A 77 -9.76 -12.29 13.78
N GLU A 78 -10.34 -11.64 14.78
CA GLU A 78 -10.16 -12.04 16.17
C GLU A 78 -10.66 -13.48 16.38
N LYS A 79 -9.91 -14.30 17.13
CA LYS A 79 -10.31 -15.68 17.42
C LYS A 79 -11.70 -15.70 18.08
N GLY A 80 -12.65 -16.38 17.44
CA GLY A 80 -14.01 -16.55 17.95
C GLY A 80 -14.94 -15.36 17.74
N LYS A 81 -14.53 -14.32 17.00
CA LYS A 81 -15.40 -13.18 16.63
C LYS A 81 -15.32 -12.88 15.14
N ASN A 82 -16.42 -12.43 14.55
CA ASN A 82 -16.44 -11.91 13.16
C ASN A 82 -15.90 -10.47 13.06
N LEU A 83 -15.02 -10.05 13.99
CA LEU A 83 -14.43 -8.72 14.00
C LEU A 83 -13.08 -8.75 13.29
N ILE A 84 -12.88 -7.84 12.33
CA ILE A 84 -11.62 -7.68 11.62
C ILE A 84 -10.59 -7.12 12.60
N GLU A 85 -9.53 -7.88 12.85
CA GLU A 85 -8.43 -7.49 13.71
C GLU A 85 -7.42 -6.62 12.95
N ARG A 86 -7.00 -7.04 11.74
CA ARG A 86 -6.15 -6.22 10.86
C ARG A 86 -6.35 -6.50 9.39
N ARG A 87 -5.98 -5.51 8.58
CA ARG A 87 -5.82 -5.64 7.12
C ARG A 87 -4.35 -5.83 6.80
N VAL A 88 -4.06 -6.77 5.93
CA VAL A 88 -2.73 -7.08 5.42
C VAL A 88 -2.72 -6.84 3.91
N ILE A 89 -1.76 -6.05 3.42
CA ILE A 89 -1.57 -5.77 2.00
C ILE A 89 -0.27 -6.44 1.55
N LYS A 90 -0.29 -7.24 0.49
CA LYS A 90 0.91 -7.84 -0.12
C LYS A 90 1.05 -7.41 -1.57
N ILE A 91 2.27 -7.16 -2.02
CA ILE A 91 2.58 -6.93 -3.44
C ILE A 91 2.45 -8.27 -4.20
N LYS A 92 1.92 -8.24 -5.42
CA LYS A 92 1.83 -9.41 -6.32
C LYS A 92 2.93 -9.44 -7.40
N ILE A 93 3.58 -8.29 -7.60
CA ILE A 93 4.55 -8.04 -8.67
C ILE A 93 5.82 -8.86 -8.44
#